data_AF-H5Y4I8-F1
#
_entry.id   AF-H5Y4I8-F1
#
_cell.length_a   1.000
_cell.length_b   1.000
_cell.length_c   1.000
_cell.angle_alpha   90.00
_cell.angle_beta   90.00
_cell.angle_gamma   90.00
#
_symmetry.space_group_name_H-M   'P 1'
#
loop_
_entity.id
_entity.type
_entity.pdbx_description
1 polymer ?
#
loop_
_entity_poly.entity_id
_entity_poly.type
_entity_poly.pdbx_seq_one_letter_code
_entity_poly.pdbx_strand_id
1 'polypeptide(L)'
;MAISNDDLLKLVKILPEEAKQSAYDYLKYLTIGHRRPDWDEIDLMEPDDIPLSEEEERQMNNNTEFVSWEDAMHELNLPTDIKP
;
A
#
# COMPACT_ATOMS: atom_id res chain seq x y z
N MET A 1 6.92 9.80 24.11
CA MET A 1 6.16 8.97 25.08
C MET A 1 6.29 7.53 24.62
N ALA A 2 6.75 6.62 25.48
CA ALA A 2 6.75 5.20 25.18
C ALA A 2 5.39 4.62 25.58
N ILE A 3 4.74 3.89 24.66
CA ILE A 3 3.48 3.17 24.94
C ILE A 3 3.85 1.83 25.61
N SER A 4 3.10 1.42 26.63
CA SER A 4 3.34 0.13 27.27
C SER A 4 2.81 -1.03 26.42
N ASN A 5 3.42 -2.21 26.53
CA ASN A 5 2.94 -3.41 25.85
C ASN A 5 1.49 -3.75 26.23
N ASP A 6 1.11 -3.49 27.49
CA ASP A 6 -0.24 -3.74 27.99
C ASP A 6 -1.27 -2.82 27.31
N ASP A 7 -0.93 -1.56 27.07
CA ASP A 7 -1.82 -0.62 26.41
C ASP A 7 -1.97 -0.94 24.91
N LEU A 8 -0.90 -1.42 24.28
CA LEU A 8 -0.94 -1.89 22.89
C LEU A 8 -1.82 -3.15 22.76
N LEU A 9 -1.72 -4.08 23.71
CA LEU A 9 -2.56 -5.27 23.74
C LEU A 9 -4.04 -4.93 23.98
N LYS A 10 -4.34 -3.95 24.84
CA LYS A 10 -5.71 -3.46 25.06
C LYS A 10 -6.29 -2.85 23.78
N LEU A 11 -5.49 -2.09 23.03
CA LEU A 11 -5.91 -1.50 21.76
C LEU A 11 -6.31 -2.58 20.75
N VAL A 12 -5.46 -3.60 20.55
CA VAL A 12 -5.75 -4.68 19.60
C VAL A 12 -7.00 -5.47 19.99
N LYS A 13 -7.27 -5.61 21.30
CA LYS A 13 -8.46 -6.31 21.80
C LYS A 13 -9.78 -5.60 21.53
N ILE A 14 -9.78 -4.27 21.43
CA ILE A 14 -11.01 -3.49 21.18
C ILE A 14 -11.29 -3.26 19.69
N LEU A 15 -10.37 -3.63 18.80
CA LEU A 15 -10.56 -3.50 17.35
C LEU A 15 -11.68 -4.45 16.86
N PRO A 16 -12.49 -4.02 15.88
CA PRO A 16 -13.41 -4.91 15.18
C PRO A 16 -12.63 -5.99 14.41
N GLU A 17 -13.25 -7.15 14.19
CA GLU A 17 -12.56 -8.33 13.65
C GLU A 17 -11.93 -8.08 12.27
N GLU A 18 -12.62 -7.30 11.44
CA GLU A 18 -12.16 -6.86 10.12
C GLU A 18 -10.86 -6.04 10.21
N ALA A 19 -10.68 -5.24 11.27
CA ALA A 19 -9.51 -4.40 11.47
C ALA A 19 -8.36 -5.13 12.18
N LYS A 20 -8.62 -6.26 12.87
CA LYS A 20 -7.57 -7.03 13.55
C LYS A 20 -6.56 -7.61 12.59
N GLN A 21 -7.02 -8.07 11.42
CA GLN A 21 -6.13 -8.58 10.38
C GLN A 21 -5.17 -7.49 9.90
N SER A 22 -5.70 -6.32 9.52
CA SER A 22 -4.88 -5.19 9.08
C SER A 22 -3.93 -4.69 10.18
N ALA A 23 -4.38 -4.66 11.45
CA ALA A 23 -3.53 -4.30 12.56
C ALA A 23 -2.39 -5.31 12.78
N TYR A 24 -2.68 -6.61 12.66
CA TYR A 24 -1.65 -7.65 12.73
C TYR A 24 -0.63 -7.51 11.60
N ASP A 25 -1.10 -7.34 10.36
CA ASP A 25 -0.22 -7.20 9.20
C ASP A 25 0.66 -5.96 9.32
N TYR A 26 0.12 -4.85 9.83
CA TYR A 26 0.88 -3.63 10.07
C TYR A 26 1.91 -3.80 11.21
N LEU A 27 1.53 -4.40 12.35
CA LEU A 27 2.47 -4.67 13.44
C LEU A 27 3.60 -5.61 12.98
N LYS A 28 3.26 -6.62 12.17
CA LYS A 28 4.23 -7.53 11.55
C LYS A 28 5.15 -6.80 10.57
N TYR A 29 4.60 -5.94 9.70
CA TYR A 29 5.39 -5.08 8.82
C TYR A 29 6.38 -4.24 9.61
N LEU A 30 5.93 -3.62 10.71
CA LEU A 30 6.82 -2.88 11.58
C LEU A 30 7.97 -3.78 12.01
N THR A 31 7.76 -5.00 12.51
CA THR A 31 8.88 -5.88 12.94
C THR A 31 9.95 -6.16 11.88
N ILE A 32 9.61 -6.03 10.59
CA ILE A 32 10.52 -6.27 9.47
C ILE A 32 11.22 -4.96 9.05
N GLY A 33 10.50 -3.83 9.07
CA GLY A 33 11.00 -2.54 8.62
C GLY A 33 10.43 -1.39 9.44
N HIS A 34 11.12 -0.99 10.51
CA HIS A 34 10.84 0.27 11.21
C HIS A 34 11.39 1.48 10.45
N ARG A 35 12.33 1.26 9.53
CA ARG A 35 12.96 2.29 8.72
C ARG A 35 12.45 2.17 7.30
N ARG A 36 11.67 3.17 6.88
CA ARG A 36 11.55 3.48 5.47
C ARG A 36 12.90 4.06 5.04
N PRO A 37 13.57 3.48 4.04
CA PRO A 37 14.82 4.04 3.55
C PRO A 37 14.55 5.45 3.02
N ASP A 38 15.52 6.35 3.21
CA ASP A 38 15.46 7.65 2.55
C ASP A 38 15.74 7.51 1.04
N TRP A 39 15.55 8.60 0.28
CA TRP A 39 15.72 8.55 -1.16
C TRP A 39 17.16 8.19 -1.57
N ASP A 40 18.16 8.61 -0.79
CA ASP A 40 19.56 8.32 -1.05
C ASP A 40 19.87 6.83 -0.77
N GLU A 41 19.26 6.25 0.26
CA GLU A 41 19.32 4.83 0.57
C GLU A 41 18.64 3.99 -0.51
N ILE A 42 17.48 4.42 -1.04
CA ILE A 42 16.76 3.74 -2.13
C ILE A 42 17.58 3.70 -3.41
N ASP A 43 18.22 4.80 -3.80
CA ASP A 43 19.06 4.87 -5.01
C ASP A 43 20.26 3.91 -4.97
N LEU A 44 20.69 3.51 -3.76
CA LEU A 44 21.79 2.57 -3.54
C LEU A 44 21.35 1.12 -3.35
N MET A 45 20.04 0.86 -3.28
CA MET A 45 19.50 -0.49 -3.15
C MET A 45 19.57 -1.25 -4.48
N GLU A 46 19.75 -2.57 -4.39
CA GLU A 46 19.63 -3.44 -5.55
C GLU A 46 18.18 -3.38 -6.07
N PRO A 47 17.97 -3.26 -7.39
CA PRO A 47 16.66 -3.40 -7.99
C PRO A 47 16.01 -4.72 -7.59
N ASP A 48 14.70 -4.72 -7.46
CA ASP A 48 13.93 -5.94 -7.26
C ASP A 48 13.88 -6.79 -8.53
N ASP A 49 13.93 -8.11 -8.35
CA ASP A 49 13.77 -9.09 -9.44
C ASP A 49 12.29 -9.34 -9.80
N ILE A 50 11.38 -8.51 -9.27
CA ILE A 50 9.94 -8.67 -9.49
C ILE A 50 9.62 -8.08 -10.88
N PRO A 51 9.14 -8.90 -11.84
CA PRO A 51 8.76 -8.37 -13.14
C PRO A 51 7.55 -7.44 -12.99
N LEU A 52 7.49 -6.43 -13.84
CA LEU A 52 6.31 -5.58 -13.95
C LEU A 52 5.09 -6.45 -14.25
N SER A 53 3.98 -6.10 -13.61
CA SER A 53 2.67 -6.61 -13.99
C SER A 53 2.26 -6.06 -15.37
N GLU A 54 1.31 -6.74 -16.04
CA GLU A 54 0.78 -6.29 -17.34
C GLU A 54 0.28 -4.83 -17.30
N GLU A 55 -0.26 -4.41 -16.16
CA GLU A 55 -0.73 -3.03 -15.96
C GLU A 55 0.43 -2.04 -15.79
N GLU A 56 1.45 -2.38 -15.01
CA GLU A 56 2.64 -1.52 -14.85
C GLU A 56 3.40 -1.37 -16.18
N GLU A 57 3.49 -2.43 -16.98
CA GLU A 57 4.00 -2.37 -18.35
C GLU A 57 3.15 -1.43 -19.23
N ARG A 58 1.83 -1.50 -19.11
CA ARG A 58 0.91 -0.64 -19.86
C ARG A 58 1.08 0.83 -19.48
N GLN A 59 1.19 1.13 -18.18
CA GLN A 59 1.39 2.49 -17.66
C GLN A 59 2.75 3.04 -18.06
N MET A 60 3.81 2.22 -17.99
CA MET A 60 5.16 2.64 -18.40
C MET A 60 5.24 2.94 -19.91
N ASN A 61 4.49 2.21 -20.73
CA ASN A 61 4.43 2.43 -22.18
C ASN A 61 3.45 3.54 -22.59
N ASN A 62 2.64 4.06 -21.67
CA ASN A 62 1.70 5.12 -21.96
C ASN A 62 2.38 6.49 -21.91
N ASN A 63 2.45 7.17 -23.06
CA ASN A 63 3.07 8.50 -23.17
C ASN A 63 2.15 9.65 -22.73
N THR A 64 0.96 9.36 -22.19
CA THR A 64 0.07 10.40 -21.65
C THR A 64 0.36 10.65 -20.17
N GLU A 65 0.61 11.91 -19.81
CA GLU A 65 0.81 12.34 -18.41
C GLU A 65 -0.46 12.22 -17.53
N PHE A 66 -1.59 11.82 -18.12
CA PHE A 66 -2.90 11.74 -17.47
C PHE A 66 -3.50 10.35 -17.65
N VAL A 67 -4.17 9.89 -16.60
CA VAL A 67 -5.02 8.69 -16.63
C VAL A 67 -6.41 9.09 -17.08
N SER A 68 -7.01 8.34 -18.02
CA SER A 68 -8.38 8.62 -18.44
C SER A 68 -9.37 8.29 -17.31
N TRP A 69 -10.54 8.94 -17.31
CA TRP A 69 -11.56 8.64 -16.32
C TRP A 69 -12.02 7.18 -16.38
N GLU A 70 -12.07 6.60 -17.58
CA GLU A 70 -12.44 5.21 -17.82
C GLU A 70 -11.40 4.24 -17.25
N ASP A 71 -10.12 4.54 -17.44
CA ASP A 71 -9.00 3.78 -16.88
C ASP A 71 -9.00 3.84 -15.34
N ALA A 72 -9.16 5.04 -14.77
CA ALA A 72 -9.22 5.21 -13.32
C ALA A 72 -10.39 4.45 -12.69
N MET A 73 -11.55 4.41 -13.36
CA MET A 73 -12.69 3.62 -12.88
C MET A 73 -12.40 2.12 -12.91
N HIS A 74 -11.79 1.63 -13.99
CA HIS A 74 -11.41 0.24 -14.13
C HIS A 74 -10.36 -0.18 -13.08
N GLU A 75 -9.33 0.64 -12.87
CA GLU A 75 -8.22 0.39 -11.95
C GLU A 75 -8.66 0.40 -10.48
N LEU A 76 -9.49 1.37 -10.09
CA LEU A 76 -9.93 1.54 -8.71
C LEU A 76 -11.19 0.72 -8.38
N ASN A 77 -11.66 -0.13 -9.29
CA ASN A 77 -12.92 -0.86 -9.20
C ASN A 77 -14.10 0.06 -8.82
N LEU A 78 -14.13 1.25 -9.40
CA LEU A 78 -15.20 2.21 -9.15
C LEU A 78 -16.46 1.80 -9.92
N PRO A 79 -17.65 2.18 -9.43
CA PRO A 79 -18.89 1.95 -10.16
C PRO A 79 -18.81 2.61 -11.54
N THR A 80 -18.94 1.80 -12.59
CA THR A 80 -18.98 2.27 -13.98
C THR A 80 -20.30 2.95 -14.35
N ASP A 81 -21.30 2.87 -13.47
CA ASP A 81 -22.62 3.46 -13.66
C ASP A 81 -22.72 4.83 -12.99
N ILE A 82 -21.97 5.80 -13.53
CA ILE A 82 -22.23 7.21 -13.27
C ILE A 82 -23.02 7.71 -14.48
N LYS A 83 -24.35 7.68 -14.38
CA LYS A 83 -25.21 8.36 -15.35
C LYS A 83 -24.89 9.87 -15.34
N PRO A 84 -24.87 10.53 -16.52
CA PRO A 84 -24.71 11.98 -16.61
C PRO A 84 -25.83 12.74 -15.90
#